data_AF-A0A7W1UYJ3-F1
#
_entry.id   AF-A0A7W1UYJ3-F1
#
_cell.length_a   1.000
_cell.length_b   1.000
_cell.length_c   1.000
_cell.angle_alpha   90.00
_cell.angle_beta   90.00
_cell.angle_gamma   90.00
#
_symmetry.space_group_name_H-M   'P 1'
#
loop_
_entity.id
_entity.type
_entity.pdbx_description
1 polymer ?
#
loop_
_entity_poly.entity_id
_entity_poly.type
_entity_poly.pdbx_seq_one_letter_code
_entity_poly.pdbx_strand_id
1 'polypeptide(L)'
;MKQLKTIDQLQKLFPNVTGIDVALLYGSFGRNEATPNSDIDIQLLVSNQFENKLLIDELQKEFHSEIFSIREVEMRNKVVLYFKSEPKIEFAICTNISEIDRNYLGSEISNIADTILYEKRQSQYEIGTYLHQIVRNYNQTKSTIPSEKQVSALIDKFVYEFESCSGMHRRSDGYQFYFFYNIALQIAIQLNHLSKGQSKFNFLPKNFIANVLTKDEQKDFYSLKGSLFLPEANQQKRKLLDFFYSSILTLAKSEKLTELKQFCETIYSRDFLWNFRDISLHNPKIKSGVIYRTATMTLFQNENFFEEFIREKKIKTVIDLRAEREVAESNYSESSLNNFAWVHTPFDPWSQSIEFQATHHQGSDIEIAYRYFAIECKHSIKKAIESILQEQNSTAIHCYAGKDRTGIFISMLHLLSGVELETVYNDYLATETDTKKEYLNIPLEIIKEKGGIEPYLIDCGLSSNQISKLKHKILN
;
A
#
# COMPACT_ATOMS: atom_id res chain seq x y z
N MET A 1 1.67 -39.38 -19.88
CA MET A 1 2.40 -38.11 -19.62
C MET A 1 3.80 -38.46 -19.14
N LYS A 2 4.85 -37.78 -19.59
CA LYS A 2 6.23 -38.12 -19.20
C LYS A 2 6.46 -38.01 -17.69
N GLN A 3 5.81 -37.03 -17.07
CA GLN A 3 5.79 -36.80 -15.63
C GLN A 3 5.39 -38.02 -14.79
N LEU A 4 4.51 -38.90 -15.30
CA LEU A 4 4.15 -40.13 -14.57
C LEU A 4 5.36 -41.06 -14.43
N LYS A 5 6.18 -41.14 -15.49
CA LYS A 5 7.42 -41.92 -15.48
C LYS A 5 8.44 -41.31 -14.52
N THR A 6 8.52 -39.97 -14.48
CA THR A 6 9.34 -39.23 -13.52
C THR A 6 8.89 -39.50 -12.08
N ILE A 7 7.58 -39.54 -11.80
CA ILE A 7 7.03 -39.90 -10.48
C ILE A 7 7.44 -41.33 -10.10
N ASP A 8 7.35 -42.30 -11.02
CA ASP A 8 7.78 -43.68 -10.77
C ASP A 8 9.29 -43.78 -10.46
N GLN A 9 10.11 -42.95 -11.09
CA GLN A 9 11.54 -42.84 -10.78
C GLN A 9 11.77 -42.26 -9.39
N LEU A 10 11.04 -41.19 -9.04
CA LEU A 10 11.14 -40.56 -7.72
C LEU A 10 10.73 -41.49 -6.59
N GLN A 11 9.66 -42.29 -6.76
CA GLN A 11 9.25 -43.31 -5.79
C GLN A 11 10.38 -44.30 -5.45
N LYS A 12 11.21 -44.64 -6.44
CA LYS A 12 12.38 -45.53 -6.26
C LYS A 12 13.59 -44.81 -5.68
N LEU A 13 13.67 -43.50 -5.86
CA LEU A 13 14.75 -42.64 -5.38
C LEU A 13 14.62 -42.30 -3.90
N PHE A 14 13.41 -41.99 -3.41
CA PHE A 14 13.20 -41.54 -2.02
C PHE A 14 13.79 -42.45 -0.93
N PRO A 15 13.71 -43.79 -1.03
CA PRO A 15 14.34 -44.68 -0.06
C PRO A 15 15.87 -44.52 0.08
N ASN A 16 16.53 -43.96 -0.95
CA ASN A 16 17.99 -43.77 -0.96
C ASN A 16 18.42 -42.44 -0.35
N VAL A 17 17.49 -41.51 -0.13
CA VAL A 17 17.79 -40.19 0.44
C VAL A 17 17.64 -40.27 1.96
N THR A 18 18.77 -40.18 2.66
CA THR A 18 18.77 -40.25 4.13
C THR A 18 17.96 -39.09 4.71
N GLY A 19 17.08 -39.42 5.64
CA GLY A 19 16.30 -38.46 6.40
C GLY A 19 14.91 -38.13 5.84
N ILE A 20 14.53 -38.61 4.65
CA ILE A 20 13.13 -38.55 4.19
C ILE A 20 12.31 -39.60 4.93
N ASP A 21 11.24 -39.19 5.62
CA ASP A 21 10.31 -40.12 6.28
C ASP A 21 9.05 -40.35 5.44
N VAL A 22 8.55 -39.32 4.76
CA VAL A 22 7.36 -39.39 3.89
C VAL A 22 7.55 -38.51 2.65
N ALA A 23 7.07 -38.98 1.49
CA ALA A 23 6.90 -38.17 0.29
C ALA A 23 5.45 -38.25 -0.22
N LEU A 24 4.79 -37.09 -0.39
CA LEU A 24 3.39 -36.99 -0.81
C LEU A 24 3.25 -36.13 -2.06
N LEU A 25 2.49 -36.59 -3.05
CA LEU A 25 2.01 -35.75 -4.14
C LEU A 25 0.94 -34.78 -3.63
N TYR A 26 1.04 -33.53 -4.06
CA TYR A 26 -0.07 -32.58 -4.00
C TYR A 26 -0.26 -31.91 -5.38
N GLY A 27 -0.98 -30.80 -5.44
CA GLY A 27 -1.15 -30.09 -6.71
C GLY A 27 -2.08 -30.82 -7.68
N SER A 28 -1.85 -30.68 -8.99
CA SER A 28 -2.71 -31.30 -10.02
C SER A 28 -2.56 -32.82 -10.10
N PHE A 29 -1.35 -33.36 -9.88
CA PHE A 29 -1.14 -34.80 -9.80
C PHE A 29 -1.81 -35.41 -8.58
N GLY A 30 -1.68 -34.80 -7.39
CA GLY A 30 -2.37 -35.29 -6.19
C GLY A 30 -3.91 -35.25 -6.29
N ARG A 31 -4.47 -34.41 -7.17
CA ARG A 31 -5.92 -34.34 -7.45
C ARG A 31 -6.39 -35.22 -8.61
N ASN A 32 -5.50 -35.93 -9.31
CA ASN A 32 -5.82 -36.61 -10.57
C ASN A 32 -6.39 -35.68 -11.67
N GLU A 33 -5.95 -34.40 -11.69
CA GLU A 33 -6.34 -33.38 -12.67
C GLU A 33 -5.14 -32.90 -13.54
N ALA A 34 -4.03 -33.64 -13.54
CA ALA A 34 -2.80 -33.24 -14.23
C ALA A 34 -2.93 -33.27 -15.76
N THR A 35 -2.24 -32.34 -16.41
CA THR A 35 -2.15 -32.19 -17.88
C THR A 35 -0.67 -32.22 -18.32
N PRO A 36 -0.38 -32.30 -19.63
CA PRO A 36 1.01 -32.36 -20.11
C PRO A 36 1.91 -31.20 -19.68
N ASN A 37 1.35 -30.05 -19.27
CA ASN A 37 2.09 -28.88 -18.79
C ASN A 37 2.09 -28.76 -17.25
N SER A 38 1.57 -29.76 -16.53
CA SER A 38 1.58 -29.74 -15.08
C SER A 38 2.98 -29.98 -14.53
N ASP A 39 3.35 -29.15 -13.55
CA ASP A 39 4.48 -29.40 -12.65
C ASP A 39 4.18 -30.60 -11.74
N ILE A 40 5.22 -31.23 -11.21
CA ILE A 40 5.09 -32.26 -10.16
C ILE A 40 5.36 -31.61 -8.80
N ASP A 41 4.37 -31.66 -7.93
CA ASP A 41 4.39 -31.06 -6.60
C ASP A 41 4.52 -32.15 -5.52
N ILE A 42 5.62 -32.17 -4.77
CA ILE A 42 5.90 -33.18 -3.75
C ILE A 42 6.18 -32.52 -2.41
N GLN A 43 5.47 -32.95 -1.38
CA GLN A 43 5.71 -32.58 0.00
C GLN A 43 6.60 -33.66 0.64
N LEU A 44 7.73 -33.28 1.22
CA LEU A 44 8.63 -34.18 1.94
C LEU A 44 8.55 -33.90 3.43
N LEU A 45 8.16 -34.89 4.24
CA LEU A 45 8.34 -34.85 5.68
C LEU A 45 9.70 -35.46 6.00
N VAL A 46 10.55 -34.69 6.67
CA VAL A 46 11.95 -35.05 6.88
C VAL A 46 12.33 -35.06 8.36
N SER A 47 13.26 -35.93 8.71
CA SER A 47 13.88 -36.03 10.04
C SER A 47 15.06 -35.06 10.18
N ASN A 48 15.62 -34.99 11.38
CA ASN A 48 16.83 -34.21 11.68
C ASN A 48 18.10 -34.71 10.97
N GLN A 49 18.06 -35.87 10.31
CA GLN A 49 19.17 -36.41 9.52
C GLN A 49 19.14 -35.93 8.06
N PHE A 50 18.08 -35.25 7.65
CA PHE A 50 17.93 -34.79 6.27
C PHE A 50 18.74 -33.52 6.03
N GLU A 51 19.41 -33.49 4.88
CA GLU A 51 20.04 -32.31 4.32
C GLU A 51 19.61 -32.19 2.86
N ASN A 52 19.30 -30.97 2.40
CA ASN A 52 18.93 -30.72 1.00
C ASN A 52 19.95 -31.30 0.02
N LYS A 53 21.24 -31.25 0.36
CA LYS A 53 22.33 -31.80 -0.44
C LYS A 53 22.15 -33.29 -0.75
N LEU A 54 21.66 -34.08 0.21
CA LEU A 54 21.46 -35.52 0.01
C LEU A 54 20.39 -35.80 -1.06
N LEU A 55 19.30 -35.01 -1.05
CA LEU A 55 18.29 -35.07 -2.10
C LEU A 55 18.85 -34.60 -3.44
N ILE A 56 19.57 -33.48 -3.45
CA ILE A 56 20.15 -32.88 -4.65
C ILE A 56 21.13 -33.85 -5.33
N ASP A 57 22.01 -34.50 -4.57
CA ASP A 57 22.99 -35.45 -5.09
C ASP A 57 22.31 -36.65 -5.77
N GLU A 58 21.23 -37.19 -5.18
CA GLU A 58 20.47 -38.29 -5.79
C GLU A 58 19.68 -37.84 -7.03
N LEU A 59 19.05 -36.66 -6.99
CA LEU A 59 18.34 -36.09 -8.15
C LEU A 59 19.29 -35.83 -9.32
N GLN A 60 20.50 -35.33 -9.04
CA GLN A 60 21.53 -35.11 -10.06
C GLN A 60 21.97 -36.43 -10.70
N LYS A 61 22.11 -37.51 -9.93
CA LYS A 61 22.45 -38.83 -10.49
C LYS A 61 21.34 -39.36 -11.39
N GLU A 62 20.10 -39.38 -10.89
CA GLU A 62 18.95 -39.98 -11.59
C GLU A 62 18.60 -39.22 -12.90
N PHE A 63 18.60 -37.89 -12.87
CA PHE A 63 18.13 -37.07 -14.00
C PHE A 63 19.24 -36.24 -14.67
N HIS A 64 20.51 -36.63 -14.53
CA HIS A 64 21.69 -35.87 -14.99
C HIS A 64 21.59 -35.30 -16.41
N SER A 65 21.06 -36.07 -17.36
CA SER A 65 20.96 -35.65 -18.78
C SER A 65 19.80 -34.70 -19.04
N GLU A 66 18.79 -34.69 -18.18
CA GLU A 66 17.50 -34.04 -18.39
C GLU A 66 17.37 -32.71 -17.62
N ILE A 67 18.04 -32.61 -16.47
CA ILE A 67 18.05 -31.41 -15.63
C ILE A 67 18.82 -30.27 -16.32
N PHE A 68 18.23 -29.08 -16.26
CA PHE A 68 18.91 -27.82 -16.54
C PHE A 68 19.52 -27.21 -15.27
N SER A 69 18.77 -27.18 -14.16
CA SER A 69 19.23 -26.61 -12.90
C SER A 69 18.45 -27.19 -11.71
N ILE A 70 19.12 -27.30 -10.57
CA ILE A 70 18.47 -27.48 -9.25
C ILE A 70 18.62 -26.19 -8.47
N ARG A 71 17.57 -25.75 -7.76
CA ARG A 71 17.59 -24.53 -6.95
C ARG A 71 17.01 -24.79 -5.57
N GLU A 72 17.76 -24.39 -4.54
CA GLU A 72 17.25 -24.27 -3.19
C GLU A 72 16.56 -22.91 -3.05
N VAL A 73 15.30 -22.93 -2.65
CA VAL A 73 14.47 -21.73 -2.43
C VAL A 73 14.20 -21.65 -0.92
N GLU A 74 15.22 -21.20 -0.19
CA GLU A 74 15.25 -21.20 1.28
C GLU A 74 14.03 -20.50 1.90
N MET A 75 13.65 -19.31 1.41
CA MET A 75 12.48 -18.57 1.91
C MET A 75 11.14 -19.28 1.72
N ARG A 76 11.12 -20.37 0.94
CA ARG A 76 9.93 -21.22 0.73
C ARG A 76 10.11 -22.63 1.29
N ASN A 77 11.26 -22.95 1.89
CA ASN A 77 11.66 -24.30 2.29
C ASN A 77 11.46 -25.30 1.14
N LYS A 78 11.97 -24.96 -0.06
CA LYS A 78 11.80 -25.79 -1.27
C LYS A 78 13.12 -26.14 -1.94
N VAL A 79 13.18 -27.32 -2.55
CA VAL A 79 14.14 -27.67 -3.60
C VAL A 79 13.38 -27.79 -4.91
N VAL A 80 13.83 -27.11 -5.97
CA VAL A 80 13.15 -27.07 -7.26
C VAL A 80 14.05 -27.61 -8.36
N LEU A 81 13.53 -28.58 -9.11
CA LEU A 81 14.19 -29.24 -10.22
C LEU A 81 13.66 -28.70 -11.55
N TYR A 82 14.51 -28.01 -12.31
CA TYR A 82 14.17 -27.49 -13.63
C TYR A 82 14.73 -28.38 -14.72
N PHE A 83 13.86 -28.88 -15.61
CA PHE A 83 14.22 -29.71 -16.75
C PHE A 83 14.47 -28.87 -18.01
N LYS A 84 15.21 -29.43 -18.97
CA LYS A 84 15.49 -28.78 -20.27
C LYS A 84 14.24 -28.68 -21.15
N SER A 85 13.31 -29.62 -21.02
CA SER A 85 12.17 -29.76 -21.95
C SER A 85 10.86 -30.17 -21.27
N GLU A 86 10.83 -30.26 -19.94
CA GLU A 86 9.70 -30.76 -19.17
C GLU A 86 9.32 -29.77 -18.06
N PRO A 87 8.07 -29.77 -17.57
CA PRO A 87 7.69 -28.97 -16.41
C PRO A 87 8.55 -29.29 -15.18
N LYS A 88 8.61 -28.35 -14.23
CA LYS A 88 9.50 -28.47 -13.06
C LYS A 88 8.94 -29.46 -12.04
N ILE A 89 9.80 -29.86 -11.10
CA ILE A 89 9.42 -30.58 -9.89
C ILE A 89 9.72 -29.70 -8.68
N GLU A 90 8.75 -29.55 -7.79
CA GLU A 90 8.94 -28.85 -6.52
C GLU A 90 8.88 -29.84 -5.35
N PHE A 91 9.92 -29.82 -4.51
CA PHE A 91 9.98 -30.55 -3.25
C PHE A 91 9.83 -29.54 -2.10
N ALA A 92 8.66 -29.50 -1.47
CA ALA A 92 8.39 -28.70 -0.29
C ALA A 92 8.79 -29.46 0.98
N ILE A 93 9.76 -28.95 1.72
CA ILE A 93 10.37 -29.61 2.87
C ILE A 93 9.63 -29.22 4.15
N CYS A 94 9.14 -30.21 4.89
CA CYS A 94 8.48 -30.07 6.18
C CYS A 94 9.27 -30.80 7.25
N THR A 95 9.38 -30.19 8.43
CA THR A 95 9.98 -30.83 9.63
C THR A 95 8.92 -31.28 10.62
N ASN A 96 7.70 -30.76 10.51
CA ASN A 96 6.54 -31.13 11.28
C ASN A 96 5.39 -31.60 10.38
N ILE A 97 4.70 -32.66 10.78
CA ILE A 97 3.55 -33.22 10.06
C ILE A 97 2.44 -32.19 9.81
N SER A 98 2.22 -31.24 10.72
CA SER A 98 1.19 -30.20 10.56
C SER A 98 1.46 -29.24 9.41
N GLU A 99 2.69 -29.14 8.94
CA GLU A 99 3.05 -28.30 7.79
C GLU A 99 2.48 -28.86 6.47
N ILE A 100 2.17 -30.16 6.41
CA ILE A 100 1.55 -30.83 5.26
C ILE A 100 0.17 -30.23 4.96
N ASP A 101 -0.59 -29.87 5.99
CA ASP A 101 -1.99 -29.45 5.92
C ASP A 101 -2.21 -28.35 4.88
N ARG A 102 -1.32 -27.35 4.86
CA ARG A 102 -1.48 -26.17 4.00
C ARG A 102 -1.56 -26.53 2.52
N ASN A 103 -0.56 -27.26 2.01
CA ASN A 103 -0.48 -27.56 0.59
C ASN A 103 -1.43 -28.70 0.21
N TYR A 104 -1.63 -29.67 1.12
CA TYR A 104 -2.49 -30.82 0.90
C TYR A 104 -3.97 -30.42 0.88
N LEU A 105 -4.44 -29.66 1.89
CA LEU A 105 -5.82 -29.15 1.94
C LEU A 105 -6.07 -28.06 0.89
N GLY A 106 -5.09 -27.17 0.65
CA GLY A 106 -5.15 -26.18 -0.42
C GLY A 106 -5.22 -26.79 -1.81
N SER A 107 -4.73 -28.03 -1.94
CA SER A 107 -4.90 -28.82 -3.16
C SER A 107 -6.26 -29.49 -3.27
N GLU A 108 -7.15 -29.45 -2.28
CA GLU A 108 -8.50 -30.04 -2.36
C GLU A 108 -8.52 -31.50 -2.88
N ILE A 109 -7.60 -32.33 -2.39
CA ILE A 109 -7.42 -33.73 -2.80
C ILE A 109 -8.61 -34.58 -2.36
N SER A 110 -9.12 -35.41 -3.27
CA SER A 110 -10.23 -36.34 -3.01
C SER A 110 -9.78 -37.79 -2.83
N ASN A 111 -8.76 -38.24 -3.57
CA ASN A 111 -8.21 -39.60 -3.43
C ASN A 111 -6.86 -39.57 -2.72
N ILE A 112 -6.83 -39.94 -1.44
CA ILE A 112 -5.63 -39.87 -0.60
C ILE A 112 -4.62 -40.97 -0.95
N ALA A 113 -5.10 -42.18 -1.30
CA ALA A 113 -4.23 -43.34 -1.51
C ALA A 113 -3.22 -43.12 -2.64
N ASP A 114 -3.64 -42.45 -3.71
CA ASP A 114 -2.80 -42.18 -4.89
C ASP A 114 -1.71 -41.13 -4.64
N THR A 115 -1.74 -40.44 -3.49
CA THR A 115 -0.81 -39.35 -3.20
C THR A 115 0.45 -39.79 -2.45
N ILE A 116 0.43 -40.96 -1.80
CA ILE A 116 1.55 -41.40 -0.97
C ILE A 116 2.61 -42.06 -1.88
N LEU A 117 3.70 -41.34 -2.16
CA LEU A 117 4.81 -41.84 -2.98
C LEU A 117 5.77 -42.71 -2.20
N TYR A 118 6.02 -42.35 -0.93
CA TYR A 118 6.92 -43.05 -0.06
C TYR A 118 6.52 -42.82 1.40
N GLU A 119 6.55 -43.89 2.19
CA GLU A 119 6.50 -43.84 3.65
C GLU A 119 7.51 -44.86 4.19
N LYS A 120 8.38 -44.41 5.09
CA LYS A 120 9.38 -45.27 5.73
C LYS A 120 8.70 -46.37 6.54
N ARG A 121 9.16 -47.63 6.42
CA ARG A 121 8.55 -48.84 7.03
C ARG A 121 8.31 -48.82 8.56
N GLN A 122 8.88 -47.85 9.28
CA GLN A 122 8.67 -47.61 10.72
C GLN A 122 8.34 -46.14 11.01
N SER A 123 7.67 -45.48 10.05
CA SER A 123 7.12 -44.13 10.20
C SER A 123 6.28 -44.04 11.47
N GLN A 124 6.57 -43.05 12.32
CA GLN A 124 5.79 -42.76 13.52
C GLN A 124 4.43 -42.09 13.23
N TYR A 125 4.15 -41.77 11.96
CA TYR A 125 3.13 -40.80 11.60
C TYR A 125 1.81 -41.41 11.11
N GLU A 126 1.78 -42.70 10.75
CA GLU A 126 0.64 -43.34 10.08
C GLU A 126 0.00 -42.42 9.03
N ILE A 127 0.78 -42.01 8.02
CA ILE A 127 0.43 -40.81 7.24
C ILE A 127 -0.95 -40.89 6.57
N GLY A 128 -1.36 -42.08 6.12
CA GLY A 128 -2.70 -42.29 5.57
C GLY A 128 -3.82 -41.90 6.56
N THR A 129 -3.70 -42.33 7.82
CA THR A 129 -4.65 -41.98 8.90
C THR A 129 -4.70 -40.47 9.11
N TYR A 130 -3.53 -39.84 9.20
CA TYR A 130 -3.41 -38.39 9.37
C TYR A 130 -4.08 -37.62 8.22
N LEU A 131 -3.77 -37.98 6.97
CA LEU A 131 -4.33 -37.34 5.78
C LEU A 131 -5.86 -37.50 5.72
N HIS A 132 -6.37 -38.69 6.06
CA HIS A 132 -7.82 -38.92 6.16
C HIS A 132 -8.47 -38.02 7.21
N GLN A 133 -7.83 -37.82 8.36
CA GLN A 133 -8.34 -36.98 9.43
C GLN A 133 -8.40 -35.50 9.00
N ILE A 134 -7.31 -34.95 8.46
CA ILE A 134 -7.29 -33.53 8.07
C ILE A 134 -8.27 -33.24 6.92
N VAL A 135 -8.37 -34.13 5.93
CA VAL A 135 -9.31 -33.97 4.80
C VAL A 135 -10.75 -34.11 5.29
N ARG A 136 -11.03 -35.05 6.18
CA ARG A 136 -12.37 -35.20 6.79
C ARG A 136 -12.76 -33.96 7.58
N ASN A 137 -11.88 -33.46 8.46
CA ASN A 137 -12.13 -32.26 9.25
C ASN A 137 -12.35 -31.05 8.34
N TYR A 138 -11.51 -30.89 7.33
CA TYR A 138 -11.64 -29.83 6.33
C TYR A 138 -12.98 -29.91 5.61
N ASN A 139 -13.37 -31.07 5.10
CA ASN A 139 -14.64 -31.27 4.40
C ASN A 139 -15.87 -31.11 5.30
N GLN A 140 -15.79 -31.47 6.58
CA GLN A 140 -16.87 -31.21 7.55
C GLN A 140 -17.08 -29.71 7.79
N THR A 141 -16.02 -28.91 7.72
CA THR A 141 -16.12 -27.44 7.78
C THR A 141 -16.49 -26.79 6.44
N LYS A 142 -16.29 -27.50 5.32
CA LYS A 142 -16.55 -27.04 3.96
C LYS A 142 -18.01 -27.32 3.56
N SER A 143 -18.94 -26.53 4.09
CA SER A 143 -20.29 -26.47 3.50
C SER A 143 -20.20 -25.96 2.06
N THR A 144 -21.03 -26.49 1.15
CA THR A 144 -21.18 -25.96 -0.21
C THR A 144 -21.69 -24.52 -0.23
N ILE A 145 -22.33 -24.11 0.87
CA ILE A 145 -22.75 -22.73 1.13
C ILE A 145 -21.63 -22.05 1.93
N PRO A 146 -21.07 -20.92 1.47
CA PRO A 146 -20.06 -20.20 2.24
C PRO A 146 -20.63 -19.85 3.61
N SER A 147 -19.90 -20.23 4.68
CA SER A 147 -20.36 -19.94 6.03
C SER A 147 -20.44 -18.43 6.25
N GLU A 148 -21.48 -17.95 6.95
CA GLU A 148 -21.63 -16.53 7.31
C GLU A 148 -20.35 -15.98 7.97
N LYS A 149 -19.66 -16.83 8.76
CA LYS A 149 -18.36 -16.53 9.37
C LYS A 149 -17.25 -16.28 8.35
N GLN A 150 -17.14 -17.09 7.29
CA GLN A 150 -16.12 -16.92 6.25
C GLN A 150 -16.35 -15.63 5.45
N VAL A 151 -17.59 -15.37 5.07
CA VAL A 151 -17.97 -14.15 4.35
C VAL A 151 -17.65 -12.93 5.22
N SER A 152 -18.04 -12.93 6.50
CA SER A 152 -17.73 -11.83 7.41
C SER A 152 -16.23 -11.61 7.53
N ALA A 153 -15.43 -12.67 7.70
CA ALA A 153 -13.98 -12.54 7.81
C ALA A 153 -13.33 -11.94 6.55
N LEU A 154 -13.84 -12.28 5.36
CA LEU A 154 -13.38 -11.66 4.10
C LEU A 154 -13.80 -10.20 4.00
N ILE A 155 -15.02 -9.85 4.40
CA ILE A 155 -15.49 -8.46 4.44
C ILE A 155 -14.61 -7.63 5.38
N ASP A 156 -14.41 -8.10 6.61
CA ASP A 156 -13.63 -7.38 7.62
C ASP A 156 -12.17 -7.20 7.14
N LYS A 157 -11.60 -8.23 6.51
CA LYS A 157 -10.28 -8.14 5.90
C LYS A 157 -10.24 -7.15 4.73
N PHE A 158 -11.24 -7.14 3.85
CA PHE A 158 -11.30 -6.16 2.77
C PHE A 158 -11.28 -4.73 3.31
N VAL A 159 -12.13 -4.45 4.30
CA VAL A 159 -12.26 -3.11 4.89
C VAL A 159 -10.93 -2.66 5.51
N TYR A 160 -10.28 -3.54 6.25
CA TYR A 160 -8.96 -3.27 6.86
C TYR A 160 -7.88 -2.95 5.81
N GLU A 161 -7.81 -3.74 4.74
CA GLU A 161 -6.80 -3.57 3.68
C GLU A 161 -7.12 -2.37 2.79
N PHE A 162 -8.41 -2.05 2.60
CA PHE A 162 -8.86 -0.84 1.93
C PHE A 162 -8.48 0.41 2.74
N GLU A 163 -8.65 0.40 4.06
CA GLU A 163 -8.16 1.47 4.92
C GLU A 163 -6.64 1.61 4.82
N SER A 164 -5.90 0.50 4.86
CA SER A 164 -4.44 0.51 4.75
C SER A 164 -3.99 1.13 3.42
N CYS A 165 -4.60 0.69 2.32
CA CYS A 165 -4.43 1.27 0.98
C CYS A 165 -4.72 2.77 0.96
N SER A 166 -5.88 3.18 1.46
CA SER A 166 -6.30 4.59 1.50
C SER A 166 -5.40 5.46 2.38
N GLY A 167 -4.90 4.91 3.49
CA GLY A 167 -3.93 5.55 4.36
C GLY A 167 -2.59 5.83 3.65
N MET A 168 -2.09 4.86 2.88
CA MET A 168 -0.86 5.07 2.09
C MET A 168 -1.03 6.11 1.00
N HIS A 169 -2.22 6.17 0.38
CA HIS A 169 -2.57 7.24 -0.56
C HIS A 169 -2.51 8.62 0.10
N ARG A 170 -3.12 8.80 1.27
CA ARG A 170 -3.07 10.06 2.05
C ARG A 170 -1.64 10.49 2.38
N ARG A 171 -0.76 9.51 2.64
CA ARG A 171 0.67 9.67 2.96
C ARG A 171 1.56 9.81 1.73
N SER A 172 1.01 9.89 0.52
CA SER A 172 1.81 10.01 -0.70
C SER A 172 2.79 8.84 -0.98
N ASP A 173 2.51 7.62 -0.46
CA ASP A 173 3.32 6.42 -0.74
C ASP A 173 2.69 5.57 -1.85
N GLY A 174 3.19 5.72 -3.07
CA GLY A 174 2.65 5.05 -4.25
C GLY A 174 2.86 3.54 -4.29
N TYR A 175 3.96 3.02 -3.73
CA TYR A 175 4.24 1.59 -3.75
C TYR A 175 3.42 0.85 -2.69
N GLN A 176 3.39 1.37 -1.46
CA GLN A 176 2.58 0.75 -0.41
C GLN A 176 1.08 0.87 -0.73
N PHE A 177 0.64 1.97 -1.34
CA PHE A 177 -0.71 2.07 -1.91
C PHE A 177 -1.00 0.91 -2.87
N TYR A 178 -0.14 0.72 -3.88
CA TYR A 178 -0.28 -0.36 -4.87
C TYR A 178 -0.30 -1.73 -4.19
N PHE A 179 0.56 -1.97 -3.20
CA PHE A 179 0.64 -3.23 -2.48
C PHE A 179 -0.68 -3.57 -1.76
N PHE A 180 -1.14 -2.68 -0.88
CA PHE A 180 -2.39 -2.89 -0.13
C PHE A 180 -3.63 -2.90 -1.04
N TYR A 181 -3.63 -2.10 -2.11
CA TYR A 181 -4.67 -2.12 -3.13
C TYR A 181 -4.84 -3.52 -3.73
N ASN A 182 -3.73 -4.19 -4.10
CA ASN A 182 -3.81 -5.53 -4.68
C ASN A 182 -4.24 -6.59 -3.66
N ILE A 183 -3.93 -6.43 -2.37
CA ILE A 183 -4.45 -7.30 -1.32
C ILE A 183 -5.98 -7.12 -1.20
N ALA A 184 -6.46 -5.89 -1.13
CA ALA A 184 -7.88 -5.59 -1.07
C ALA A 184 -8.62 -6.10 -2.33
N LEU A 185 -8.06 -5.90 -3.53
CA LEU A 185 -8.59 -6.44 -4.78
C LEU A 185 -8.69 -7.97 -4.75
N GLN A 186 -7.67 -8.67 -4.27
CA GLN A 186 -7.71 -10.12 -4.14
C GLN A 186 -8.82 -10.59 -3.20
N ILE A 187 -9.10 -9.86 -2.13
CA ILE A 187 -10.20 -10.17 -1.21
C ILE A 187 -11.56 -9.87 -1.86
N ALA A 188 -11.69 -8.77 -2.60
CA ALA A 188 -12.90 -8.47 -3.35
C ALA A 188 -13.21 -9.54 -4.42
N ILE A 189 -12.18 -10.08 -5.08
CA ILE A 189 -12.32 -11.21 -6.02
C ILE A 189 -12.86 -12.47 -5.31
N GLN A 190 -12.36 -12.76 -4.10
CA GLN A 190 -12.87 -13.88 -3.29
C GLN A 190 -14.35 -13.70 -2.94
N LEU A 191 -14.76 -12.48 -2.56
CA LEU A 191 -16.15 -12.17 -2.26
C LEU A 191 -17.03 -12.28 -3.51
N ASN A 192 -16.55 -11.78 -4.65
CA ASN A 192 -17.27 -11.91 -5.93
C ASN A 192 -17.47 -13.37 -6.33
N HIS A 193 -16.44 -14.18 -6.19
CA HIS A 193 -16.50 -15.61 -6.50
C HIS A 193 -17.57 -16.32 -5.65
N LEU A 194 -17.61 -16.04 -4.34
CA LEU A 194 -18.65 -16.55 -3.44
C LEU A 194 -20.05 -16.05 -3.80
N SER A 195 -20.19 -14.78 -4.22
CA SER A 195 -21.49 -14.19 -4.57
C SER A 195 -22.10 -14.80 -5.84
N LYS A 196 -21.26 -15.39 -6.70
CA LYS A 196 -21.65 -16.18 -7.87
C LYS A 196 -21.89 -17.67 -7.54
N GLY A 197 -21.92 -18.03 -6.26
CA GLY A 197 -22.15 -19.41 -5.81
C GLY A 197 -20.95 -20.34 -6.00
N GLN A 198 -19.76 -19.81 -6.25
CA GLN A 198 -18.54 -20.59 -6.47
C GLN A 198 -17.66 -20.58 -5.22
N SER A 199 -17.15 -21.75 -4.80
CA SER A 199 -16.34 -21.87 -3.57
C SER A 199 -15.06 -22.70 -3.73
N LYS A 200 -14.92 -23.45 -4.84
CA LYS A 200 -13.73 -24.26 -5.13
C LYS A 200 -12.51 -23.35 -5.39
N PHE A 201 -11.39 -23.59 -4.71
CA PHE A 201 -10.18 -22.77 -4.81
C PHE A 201 -10.40 -21.29 -4.51
N ASN A 202 -11.34 -20.96 -3.59
CA ASN A 202 -11.75 -19.56 -3.38
C ASN A 202 -10.58 -18.61 -3.11
N PHE A 203 -9.54 -19.03 -2.37
CA PHE A 203 -8.37 -18.19 -2.09
C PHE A 203 -7.70 -17.62 -3.35
N LEU A 204 -7.70 -18.38 -4.45
CA LEU A 204 -7.19 -17.97 -5.76
C LEU A 204 -8.00 -18.68 -6.86
N PRO A 205 -9.16 -18.13 -7.26
CA PRO A 205 -10.08 -18.82 -8.16
C PRO A 205 -9.46 -19.08 -9.53
N LYS A 206 -9.52 -20.33 -10.00
CA LYS A 206 -8.97 -20.72 -11.30
C LYS A 206 -9.86 -20.18 -12.43
N ASN A 207 -9.23 -19.63 -13.48
CA ASN A 207 -9.93 -19.10 -14.67
C ASN A 207 -11.03 -18.09 -14.32
N PHE A 208 -10.90 -17.33 -13.23
CA PHE A 208 -11.91 -16.39 -12.74
C PHE A 208 -12.49 -15.51 -13.86
N ILE A 209 -11.60 -14.85 -14.61
CA ILE A 209 -11.99 -13.93 -15.69
C ILE A 209 -12.78 -14.65 -16.79
N ALA A 210 -12.34 -15.86 -17.19
CA ALA A 210 -12.93 -16.58 -18.32
C ALA A 210 -14.21 -17.34 -17.95
N ASN A 211 -14.30 -17.85 -16.72
CA ASN A 211 -15.32 -18.81 -16.31
C ASN A 211 -16.35 -18.24 -15.33
N VAL A 212 -16.03 -17.14 -14.63
CA VAL A 212 -16.91 -16.57 -13.58
C VAL A 212 -17.52 -15.25 -14.03
N LEU A 213 -16.77 -14.43 -14.78
CA LEU A 213 -17.22 -13.12 -15.24
C LEU A 213 -17.88 -13.17 -16.62
N THR A 214 -18.95 -12.39 -16.79
CA THR A 214 -19.54 -12.09 -18.11
C THR A 214 -18.64 -11.17 -18.93
N LYS A 215 -18.89 -11.06 -20.24
CA LYS A 215 -18.13 -10.17 -21.14
C LYS A 215 -18.13 -8.70 -20.70
N ASP A 216 -19.26 -8.23 -20.17
CA ASP A 216 -19.39 -6.86 -19.69
C ASP A 216 -18.61 -6.69 -18.37
N GLU A 217 -18.76 -7.62 -17.43
CA GLU A 217 -18.00 -7.61 -16.16
C GLU A 217 -16.48 -7.69 -16.40
N GLN A 218 -16.01 -8.40 -17.43
CA GLN A 218 -14.58 -8.46 -17.76
C GLN A 218 -14.00 -7.07 -18.08
N LYS A 219 -14.75 -6.21 -18.77
CA LYS A 219 -14.30 -4.86 -19.12
C LYS A 219 -14.08 -4.02 -17.86
N ASP A 220 -15.04 -4.05 -16.94
CA ASP A 220 -14.94 -3.34 -15.67
C ASP A 220 -13.84 -3.93 -14.79
N PHE A 221 -13.71 -5.25 -14.79
CA PHE A 221 -12.66 -5.97 -14.05
C PHE A 221 -11.25 -5.58 -14.51
N TYR A 222 -10.99 -5.47 -15.81
CA TYR A 222 -9.68 -5.01 -16.29
C TYR A 222 -9.36 -3.58 -15.86
N SER A 223 -10.38 -2.75 -15.61
CA SER A 223 -10.19 -1.39 -15.14
C SER A 223 -9.74 -1.30 -13.68
N LEU A 224 -9.88 -2.39 -12.90
CA LEU A 224 -9.48 -2.52 -11.50
C LEU A 224 -7.97 -2.75 -11.31
N LYS A 225 -7.16 -2.76 -12.38
CA LYS A 225 -5.71 -2.90 -12.26
C LYS A 225 -5.13 -1.89 -11.26
N GLY A 226 -4.30 -2.36 -10.33
CA GLY A 226 -3.60 -1.47 -9.40
C GLY A 226 -2.69 -0.49 -10.14
N SER A 227 -2.58 0.74 -9.64
CA SER A 227 -1.70 1.76 -10.21
C SER A 227 -0.55 2.09 -9.24
N LEU A 228 0.66 2.20 -9.79
CA LEU A 228 1.82 2.78 -9.09
C LEU A 228 1.84 4.30 -9.20
N PHE A 229 1.02 4.86 -10.10
CA PHE A 229 0.94 6.30 -10.31
C PHE A 229 -0.14 6.88 -9.39
N LEU A 230 0.31 7.46 -8.28
CA LEU A 230 -0.56 7.87 -7.19
C LEU A 230 -1.69 8.84 -7.58
N PRO A 231 -1.54 9.78 -8.54
CA PRO A 231 -2.65 10.61 -8.99
C PRO A 231 -3.90 9.84 -9.48
N GLU A 232 -3.76 8.58 -9.90
CA GLU A 232 -4.90 7.72 -10.30
C GLU A 232 -5.59 7.03 -9.11
N ALA A 233 -5.04 7.12 -7.90
CA ALA A 233 -5.43 6.27 -6.79
C ALA A 233 -6.87 6.51 -6.30
N ASN A 234 -7.39 7.75 -6.32
CA ASN A 234 -8.80 7.98 -5.99
C ASN A 234 -9.72 7.27 -6.99
N GLN A 235 -9.44 7.35 -8.28
CA GLN A 235 -10.19 6.64 -9.30
C GLN A 235 -10.13 5.12 -9.07
N GLN A 236 -8.96 4.58 -8.73
CA GLN A 236 -8.81 3.13 -8.47
C GLN A 236 -9.52 2.70 -7.17
N LYS A 237 -9.42 3.48 -6.09
CA LYS A 237 -10.18 3.24 -4.85
C LYS A 237 -11.68 3.22 -5.11
N ARG A 238 -12.20 4.15 -5.92
CA ARG A 238 -13.62 4.20 -6.29
C ARG A 238 -14.04 2.92 -7.02
N LYS A 239 -13.33 2.55 -8.09
CA LYS A 239 -13.63 1.32 -8.84
C LYS A 239 -13.58 0.07 -7.95
N LEU A 240 -12.59 0.00 -7.05
CA LEU A 240 -12.45 -1.11 -6.11
C LEU A 240 -13.62 -1.17 -5.12
N LEU A 241 -14.06 -0.04 -4.57
CA LEU A 241 -15.24 0.03 -3.71
C LEU A 241 -16.50 -0.39 -4.46
N ASP A 242 -16.71 0.08 -5.68
CA ASP A 242 -17.88 -0.27 -6.48
C ASP A 242 -17.90 -1.79 -6.79
N PHE A 243 -16.75 -2.38 -7.10
CA PHE A 243 -16.61 -3.83 -7.28
C PHE A 243 -16.84 -4.60 -5.98
N PHE A 244 -16.32 -4.11 -4.85
CA PHE A 244 -16.57 -4.70 -3.54
C PHE A 244 -18.06 -4.67 -3.16
N TYR A 245 -18.71 -3.50 -3.29
CA TYR A 245 -20.12 -3.33 -2.96
C TYR A 245 -21.04 -4.22 -3.80
N SER A 246 -20.75 -4.36 -5.10
CA SER A 246 -21.51 -5.29 -5.95
C SER A 246 -21.28 -6.76 -5.53
N SER A 247 -20.07 -7.08 -5.09
CA SER A 247 -19.69 -8.43 -4.66
C SER A 247 -20.35 -8.86 -3.35
N ILE A 248 -20.64 -7.93 -2.43
CA ILE A 248 -21.25 -8.25 -1.13
C ILE A 248 -22.78 -8.12 -1.11
N LEU A 249 -23.40 -7.63 -2.19
CA LEU A 249 -24.83 -7.30 -2.24
C LEU A 249 -25.73 -8.50 -1.93
N THR A 250 -25.36 -9.70 -2.37
CA THR A 250 -26.09 -10.95 -2.10
C THR A 250 -25.55 -11.74 -0.90
N LEU A 251 -24.43 -11.29 -0.33
CA LEU A 251 -23.70 -12.00 0.73
C LEU A 251 -23.94 -11.42 2.13
N ALA A 252 -24.30 -10.14 2.23
CA ALA A 252 -24.50 -9.45 3.52
C ALA A 252 -25.95 -8.95 3.66
N LYS A 253 -26.42 -8.87 4.92
CA LYS A 253 -27.74 -8.30 5.26
C LYS A 253 -27.77 -6.80 4.95
N SER A 254 -28.95 -6.27 4.60
CA SER A 254 -29.14 -4.87 4.17
C SER A 254 -28.63 -3.82 5.17
N GLU A 255 -28.85 -4.03 6.47
CA GLU A 255 -28.37 -3.13 7.53
C GLU A 255 -26.84 -3.06 7.55
N LYS A 256 -26.17 -4.23 7.53
CA LYS A 256 -24.70 -4.34 7.50
C LYS A 256 -24.13 -3.74 6.22
N LEU A 257 -24.80 -3.88 5.08
CA LEU A 257 -24.38 -3.27 3.81
C LEU A 257 -24.34 -1.74 3.90
N THR A 258 -25.35 -1.13 4.52
CA THR A 258 -25.43 0.33 4.68
C THR A 258 -24.30 0.83 5.59
N GLU A 259 -24.09 0.18 6.73
CA GLU A 259 -23.01 0.51 7.66
C GLU A 259 -21.62 0.41 7.00
N LEU A 260 -21.35 -0.70 6.30
CA LEU A 260 -20.07 -0.92 5.62
C LEU A 260 -19.81 0.12 4.53
N LYS A 261 -20.84 0.44 3.72
CA LYS A 261 -20.74 1.50 2.71
C LYS A 261 -20.41 2.83 3.37
N GLN A 262 -21.16 3.21 4.40
CA GLN A 262 -20.92 4.47 5.10
C GLN A 262 -19.49 4.56 5.66
N PHE A 263 -18.98 3.47 6.23
CA PHE A 263 -17.62 3.40 6.76
C PHE A 263 -16.56 3.54 5.65
N CYS A 264 -16.68 2.76 4.57
CA CYS A 264 -15.76 2.83 3.43
C CYS A 264 -15.78 4.20 2.72
N GLU A 265 -16.95 4.82 2.56
CA GLU A 265 -17.09 6.16 2.00
C GLU A 265 -16.47 7.24 2.91
N THR A 266 -16.51 7.04 4.23
CA THR A 266 -15.82 7.90 5.20
C THR A 266 -14.31 7.82 5.01
N ILE A 267 -13.75 6.61 4.89
CA ILE A 267 -12.32 6.41 4.59
C ILE A 267 -11.95 7.06 3.25
N TYR A 268 -12.74 6.80 2.21
CA TYR A 268 -12.50 7.34 0.86
C TYR A 268 -12.43 8.87 0.88
N SER A 269 -13.39 9.51 1.53
CA SER A 269 -13.50 10.97 1.64
C SER A 269 -12.41 11.58 2.51
N ARG A 270 -12.12 10.97 3.68
CA ARG A 270 -11.06 11.40 4.61
C ARG A 270 -9.70 11.46 3.93
N ASP A 271 -9.39 10.45 3.13
CA ASP A 271 -8.08 10.26 2.50
C ASP A 271 -8.07 10.68 1.02
N PHE A 272 -9.06 11.47 0.59
CA PHE A 272 -9.17 11.90 -0.81
C PHE A 272 -8.04 12.85 -1.19
N LEU A 273 -7.80 13.86 -0.33
CA LEU A 273 -6.74 14.84 -0.49
C LEU A 273 -5.47 14.39 0.22
N TRP A 274 -4.33 14.62 -0.41
CA TRP A 274 -3.04 14.27 0.19
C TRP A 274 -2.61 15.36 1.15
N ASN A 275 -2.15 14.91 2.32
CA ASN A 275 -1.55 15.77 3.33
C ASN A 275 -2.45 16.98 3.74
N PHE A 276 -3.77 16.86 3.60
CA PHE A 276 -4.73 17.90 3.96
C PHE A 276 -5.00 17.89 5.47
N ARG A 277 -4.87 19.04 6.13
CA ARG A 277 -5.35 19.27 7.50
C ARG A 277 -5.47 20.75 7.83
N ASP A 278 -6.31 21.05 8.82
CA ASP A 278 -6.28 22.32 9.54
C ASP A 278 -5.03 22.38 10.40
N ILE A 279 -4.27 23.49 10.34
CA ILE A 279 -3.03 23.61 11.11
C ILE A 279 -3.29 23.71 12.63
N SER A 280 -4.51 24.01 13.06
CA SER A 280 -4.88 23.98 14.47
C SER A 280 -4.95 22.55 15.06
N LEU A 281 -5.00 21.51 14.22
CA LEU A 281 -5.19 20.11 14.65
C LEU A 281 -4.21 19.68 15.74
N HIS A 282 -2.94 20.08 15.62
CA HIS A 282 -1.90 19.78 16.59
C HIS A 282 -1.53 20.98 17.48
N ASN A 283 -2.10 22.15 17.23
CA ASN A 283 -1.80 23.39 17.94
C ASN A 283 -3.10 24.10 18.36
N PRO A 284 -3.59 23.87 19.60
CA PRO A 284 -4.84 24.45 20.08
C PRO A 284 -4.77 25.96 20.34
N LYS A 285 -3.58 26.59 20.28
CA LYS A 285 -3.47 28.06 20.34
C LYS A 285 -3.86 28.72 19.01
N ILE A 286 -3.92 27.96 17.92
CA ILE A 286 -4.36 28.46 16.61
C ILE A 286 -5.87 28.27 16.46
N LYS A 287 -6.53 29.28 15.90
CA LYS A 287 -7.95 29.26 15.53
C LYS A 287 -8.19 28.21 14.44
N SER A 288 -9.13 27.31 14.69
CA SER A 288 -9.58 26.34 13.68
C SER A 288 -10.38 27.02 12.56
N GLY A 289 -10.29 26.45 11.37
CA GLY A 289 -11.01 26.87 10.17
C GLY A 289 -10.40 28.06 9.44
N VAL A 290 -9.23 28.55 9.86
CA VAL A 290 -8.59 29.74 9.29
C VAL A 290 -7.52 29.38 8.26
N ILE A 291 -6.63 28.44 8.57
CA ILE A 291 -5.53 28.04 7.70
C ILE A 291 -5.50 26.52 7.56
N TYR A 292 -5.51 26.08 6.31
CA TYR A 292 -5.32 24.69 5.94
C TYR A 292 -4.00 24.52 5.21
N ARG A 293 -3.37 23.37 5.41
CA ARG A 293 -2.26 22.89 4.57
C ARG A 293 -2.72 21.71 3.73
N THR A 294 -2.15 21.53 2.54
CA THR A 294 -2.49 20.46 1.60
C THR A 294 -1.37 20.20 0.59
N ALA A 295 -1.40 19.05 -0.09
CA ALA A 295 -0.77 18.88 -1.39
C ALA A 295 -1.47 19.72 -2.46
N THR A 296 -0.87 19.84 -3.65
CA THR A 296 -1.46 20.60 -4.75
C THR A 296 -2.86 20.09 -5.07
N MET A 297 -3.82 21.01 -5.10
CA MET A 297 -5.21 20.64 -5.40
C MET A 297 -5.49 20.56 -6.90
N THR A 298 -4.51 20.93 -7.75
CA THR A 298 -4.62 20.83 -9.21
C THR A 298 -4.80 19.38 -9.69
N LEU A 299 -4.34 18.39 -8.90
CA LEU A 299 -4.53 16.96 -9.15
C LEU A 299 -5.99 16.52 -8.99
N PHE A 300 -6.79 17.28 -8.23
CA PHE A 300 -8.12 16.89 -7.80
C PHE A 300 -9.21 17.84 -8.29
N GLN A 301 -8.84 18.94 -8.98
CA GLN A 301 -9.75 20.02 -9.35
C GLN A 301 -10.89 19.63 -10.30
N ASN A 302 -10.74 18.52 -11.01
CA ASN A 302 -11.75 18.01 -11.96
C ASN A 302 -12.65 16.93 -11.33
N GLU A 303 -12.46 16.63 -10.05
CA GLU A 303 -13.25 15.64 -9.34
C GLU A 303 -14.48 16.29 -8.70
N ASN A 304 -15.62 15.58 -8.69
CA ASN A 304 -16.90 16.13 -8.22
C ASN A 304 -16.87 16.67 -6.78
N PHE A 305 -16.01 16.12 -5.91
CA PHE A 305 -15.90 16.57 -4.52
C PHE A 305 -15.27 17.97 -4.38
N PHE A 306 -14.51 18.44 -5.38
CA PHE A 306 -13.60 19.57 -5.22
C PHE A 306 -14.32 20.88 -4.87
N GLU A 307 -15.37 21.24 -5.63
CA GLU A 307 -16.12 22.48 -5.40
C GLU A 307 -16.85 22.47 -4.05
N GLU A 308 -17.43 21.33 -3.69
CA GLU A 308 -18.08 21.15 -2.39
C GLU A 308 -17.09 21.28 -1.25
N PHE A 309 -15.93 20.65 -1.38
CA PHE A 309 -14.86 20.72 -0.40
C PHE A 309 -14.37 22.16 -0.18
N ILE A 310 -14.09 22.90 -1.26
CA ILE A 310 -13.69 24.32 -1.18
C ILE A 310 -14.76 25.16 -0.47
N ARG A 311 -16.04 24.94 -0.80
CA ARG A 311 -17.17 25.63 -0.18
C ARG A 311 -17.32 25.29 1.31
N GLU A 312 -17.27 24.01 1.67
CA GLU A 312 -17.40 23.52 3.05
C GLU A 312 -16.29 24.09 3.93
N LYS A 313 -15.04 24.04 3.46
CA LYS A 313 -13.88 24.58 4.17
C LYS A 313 -13.76 26.10 4.08
N LYS A 314 -14.65 26.77 3.32
CA LYS A 314 -14.68 28.22 3.09
C LYS A 314 -13.35 28.76 2.54
N ILE A 315 -12.67 27.97 1.71
CA ILE A 315 -11.38 28.34 1.13
C ILE A 315 -11.63 29.42 0.08
N LYS A 316 -11.07 30.61 0.33
CA LYS A 316 -11.21 31.77 -0.57
C LYS A 316 -9.88 32.33 -1.05
N THR A 317 -8.78 31.89 -0.46
CA THR A 317 -7.42 32.13 -0.95
C THR A 317 -6.63 30.83 -0.99
N VAL A 318 -5.93 30.58 -2.09
CA VAL A 318 -4.98 29.48 -2.26
C VAL A 318 -3.59 30.04 -2.48
N ILE A 319 -2.66 29.69 -1.59
CA ILE A 319 -1.25 30.08 -1.66
C ILE A 319 -0.45 28.91 -2.21
N ASP A 320 0.11 29.09 -3.40
CA ASP A 320 0.86 28.07 -4.13
C ASP A 320 2.36 28.37 -4.05
N LEU A 321 3.09 27.50 -3.34
CA LEU A 321 4.55 27.59 -3.13
C LEU A 321 5.36 26.84 -4.19
N ARG A 322 4.71 26.25 -5.21
CA ARG A 322 5.40 25.49 -6.27
C ARG A 322 6.30 26.38 -7.11
N ALA A 323 7.37 25.80 -7.67
CA ALA A 323 8.18 26.48 -8.67
C ALA A 323 7.39 26.67 -9.98
N GLU A 324 7.78 27.63 -10.81
CA GLU A 324 7.12 27.92 -12.10
C GLU A 324 6.99 26.67 -12.98
N ARG A 325 8.02 25.82 -13.03
CA ARG A 325 8.00 24.56 -13.79
C ARG A 325 6.89 23.60 -13.35
N GLU A 326 6.64 23.49 -12.04
CA GLU A 326 5.61 22.61 -11.48
C GLU A 326 4.20 23.18 -11.72
N VAL A 327 4.06 24.50 -11.78
CA VAL A 327 2.82 25.18 -12.15
C VAL A 327 2.54 24.99 -13.64
N ALA A 328 3.57 25.09 -14.49
CA ALA A 328 3.47 24.88 -15.93
C ALA A 328 3.04 23.45 -16.30
N GLU A 329 3.48 22.45 -15.52
CA GLU A 329 3.04 21.05 -15.67
C GLU A 329 1.57 20.84 -15.27
N SER A 330 1.09 21.54 -14.24
CA SER A 330 -0.27 21.39 -13.72
C SER A 330 -0.76 22.68 -13.07
N ASN A 331 -1.57 23.44 -13.80
CA ASN A 331 -2.12 24.70 -13.33
C ASN A 331 -3.59 24.57 -12.89
N TYR A 332 -4.10 25.54 -12.14
CA TYR A 332 -5.51 25.66 -11.84
C TYR A 332 -6.29 26.06 -13.09
N SER A 333 -7.43 25.41 -13.30
CA SER A 333 -8.38 25.73 -14.35
C SER A 333 -9.10 27.04 -14.05
N GLU A 334 -9.61 27.69 -15.09
CA GLU A 334 -10.38 28.93 -14.96
C GLU A 334 -11.62 28.74 -14.06
N SER A 335 -12.26 27.56 -14.13
CA SER A 335 -13.35 27.17 -13.22
C SER A 335 -12.92 27.18 -11.76
N SER A 336 -11.74 26.64 -11.45
CA SER A 336 -11.20 26.64 -10.09
C SER A 336 -10.91 28.07 -9.61
N LEU A 337 -10.34 28.90 -10.47
CA LEU A 337 -9.99 30.29 -10.17
C LEU A 337 -11.21 31.20 -9.92
N ASN A 338 -12.41 30.80 -10.38
CA ASN A 338 -13.65 31.49 -10.03
C ASN A 338 -14.09 31.25 -8.57
N ASN A 339 -13.58 30.20 -7.92
CA ASN A 339 -13.98 29.81 -6.57
C ASN A 339 -13.14 30.47 -5.46
N PHE A 340 -11.87 30.77 -5.75
CA PHE A 340 -10.89 31.33 -4.81
C PHE A 340 -9.84 32.19 -5.52
N ALA A 341 -9.23 33.13 -4.80
CA ALA A 341 -8.07 33.86 -5.26
C ALA A 341 -6.82 32.96 -5.22
N TRP A 342 -6.10 32.85 -6.33
CA TRP A 342 -4.83 32.13 -6.40
C TRP A 342 -3.65 33.09 -6.25
N VAL A 343 -2.78 32.81 -5.29
CA VAL A 343 -1.57 33.59 -5.02
C VAL A 343 -0.35 32.70 -5.18
N HIS A 344 0.37 32.89 -6.29
CA HIS A 344 1.62 32.20 -6.52
C HIS A 344 2.79 32.91 -5.84
N THR A 345 3.55 32.16 -5.05
CA THR A 345 4.65 32.64 -4.20
C THR A 345 5.73 31.55 -4.12
N PRO A 346 6.53 31.40 -5.18
CA PRO A 346 7.35 30.20 -5.39
C PRO A 346 8.47 30.08 -4.36
N PHE A 347 8.65 28.85 -3.88
CA PHE A 347 9.83 28.40 -3.14
C PHE A 347 10.59 27.46 -4.09
N ASP A 348 11.37 28.04 -5.01
CA ASP A 348 12.11 27.27 -6.03
C ASP A 348 13.58 27.08 -5.62
N PRO A 349 13.98 25.90 -5.11
CA PRO A 349 15.33 25.69 -4.63
C PRO A 349 16.39 25.69 -5.74
N TRP A 350 16.00 25.84 -7.00
CA TRP A 350 16.91 25.86 -8.16
C TRP A 350 17.22 27.29 -8.60
N SER A 351 16.48 28.27 -8.09
CA SER A 351 16.66 29.71 -8.36
C SER A 351 17.65 30.36 -7.37
N GLN A 352 18.76 29.69 -7.08
CA GLN A 352 19.74 30.12 -6.06
C GLN A 352 20.61 31.28 -6.57
N SER A 353 20.77 32.32 -5.74
CA SER A 353 21.72 33.41 -5.99
C SER A 353 23.17 32.89 -6.01
N ILE A 354 24.07 33.59 -6.70
CA ILE A 354 25.50 33.25 -6.71
C ILE A 354 26.07 33.29 -5.28
N GLU A 355 25.62 34.25 -4.48
CA GLU A 355 26.02 34.38 -3.08
C GLU A 355 25.60 33.17 -2.27
N PHE A 356 24.34 32.74 -2.37
CA PHE A 356 23.84 31.54 -1.69
C PHE A 356 24.63 30.29 -2.07
N GLN A 357 24.93 30.12 -3.36
CA GLN A 357 25.73 29.00 -3.85
C GLN A 357 27.14 29.01 -3.25
N ALA A 358 27.73 30.17 -3.02
CA ALA A 358 29.06 30.31 -2.45
C ALA A 358 29.10 30.10 -0.92
N THR A 359 28.04 30.46 -0.19
CA THR A 359 28.06 30.53 1.29
C THR A 359 27.25 29.45 1.98
N HIS A 360 26.25 28.86 1.31
CA HIS A 360 25.22 28.01 1.95
C HIS A 360 24.93 26.70 1.21
N HIS A 361 25.71 26.37 0.18
CA HIS A 361 25.56 25.17 -0.65
C HIS A 361 26.40 23.99 -0.13
N GLN A 362 26.07 23.52 1.08
CA GLN A 362 26.80 22.44 1.76
C GLN A 362 25.87 21.33 2.26
N GLY A 363 26.31 20.07 2.22
CA GLY A 363 25.48 18.91 2.60
C GLY A 363 24.70 18.34 1.42
N SER A 364 23.61 17.63 1.73
CA SER A 364 22.72 17.01 0.75
C SER A 364 21.78 18.01 0.07
N ASP A 365 21.24 17.66 -1.10
CA ASP A 365 20.32 18.50 -1.87
C ASP A 365 19.10 18.97 -1.06
N ILE A 366 18.58 18.12 -0.17
CA ILE A 366 17.45 18.47 0.70
C ILE A 366 17.85 19.51 1.74
N GLU A 367 19.02 19.37 2.36
CA GLU A 367 19.53 20.37 3.31
C GLU A 367 19.77 21.69 2.57
N ILE A 368 20.37 21.64 1.36
CA ILE A 368 20.57 22.78 0.43
C ILE A 368 19.25 23.52 0.22
N ALA A 369 18.20 22.82 -0.21
CA ALA A 369 16.88 23.38 -0.39
C ALA A 369 16.28 23.98 0.88
N TYR A 370 16.41 23.32 2.04
CA TYR A 370 15.84 23.81 3.30
C TYR A 370 16.47 25.12 3.79
N ARG A 371 17.81 25.32 3.70
CA ARG A 371 18.35 26.67 3.98
C ARG A 371 17.90 27.68 2.94
N TYR A 372 17.84 27.30 1.66
CA TYR A 372 17.42 28.22 0.59
C TYR A 372 16.02 28.80 0.88
N PHE A 373 15.08 27.94 1.27
CA PHE A 373 13.72 28.37 1.63
C PHE A 373 13.68 29.38 2.78
N ALA A 374 14.61 29.30 3.73
CA ALA A 374 14.67 30.27 4.84
C ALA A 374 15.48 31.54 4.52
N ILE A 375 16.49 31.46 3.65
CA ILE A 375 17.42 32.57 3.39
C ILE A 375 16.96 33.43 2.20
N GLU A 376 16.54 32.81 1.11
CA GLU A 376 16.29 33.51 -0.17
C GLU A 376 14.80 33.70 -0.48
N CYS A 377 13.91 32.85 0.06
CA CYS A 377 12.46 32.97 -0.18
C CYS A 377 11.74 34.03 0.67
N LYS A 378 12.46 35.01 1.23
CA LYS A 378 11.92 36.07 2.12
C LYS A 378 10.77 36.86 1.50
N HIS A 379 10.91 37.26 0.24
CA HIS A 379 9.86 37.97 -0.49
C HIS A 379 8.61 37.10 -0.66
N SER A 380 8.78 35.82 -0.98
CA SER A 380 7.70 34.83 -1.08
C SER A 380 6.98 34.65 0.26
N ILE A 381 7.73 34.54 1.36
CA ILE A 381 7.19 34.46 2.73
C ILE A 381 6.34 35.71 3.05
N LYS A 382 6.86 36.90 2.77
CA LYS A 382 6.13 38.16 2.97
C LYS A 382 4.81 38.18 2.19
N LYS A 383 4.87 37.89 0.88
CA LYS A 383 3.69 37.89 0.01
C LYS A 383 2.63 36.91 0.51
N ALA A 384 3.03 35.71 0.91
CA ALA A 384 2.13 34.71 1.49
C ALA A 384 1.43 35.22 2.76
N ILE A 385 2.19 35.84 3.68
CA ILE A 385 1.63 36.41 4.92
C ILE A 385 0.68 37.57 4.63
N GLU A 386 1.02 38.44 3.67
CA GLU A 386 0.14 39.55 3.27
C GLU A 386 -1.18 39.05 2.68
N SER A 387 -1.16 37.98 1.89
CA SER A 387 -2.38 37.33 1.40
C SER A 387 -3.22 36.72 2.52
N ILE A 388 -2.58 36.06 3.50
CA ILE A 388 -3.28 35.56 4.70
C ILE A 388 -3.94 36.74 5.44
N LEU A 389 -3.26 37.88 5.59
CA LEU A 389 -3.80 39.05 6.27
C LEU A 389 -5.03 39.64 5.57
N GLN A 390 -5.08 39.59 4.24
CA GLN A 390 -6.19 40.10 3.42
C GLN A 390 -7.43 39.19 3.46
N GLU A 391 -7.26 37.86 3.54
CA GLU A 391 -8.36 36.88 3.45
C GLU A 391 -9.28 36.88 4.69
N GLN A 392 -10.59 37.05 4.55
CA GLN A 392 -11.50 37.04 5.71
C GLN A 392 -12.05 35.65 6.08
N ASN A 393 -12.00 34.70 5.15
CA ASN A 393 -12.40 33.31 5.32
C ASN A 393 -11.16 32.46 5.57
N SER A 394 -11.06 31.30 4.92
CA SER A 394 -9.93 30.39 5.10
C SER A 394 -8.95 30.42 3.93
N THR A 395 -7.69 30.16 4.26
CA THR A 395 -6.58 30.07 3.30
C THR A 395 -6.09 28.63 3.23
N ALA A 396 -5.93 28.09 2.02
CA ALA A 396 -5.22 26.83 1.79
C ALA A 396 -3.80 27.11 1.30
N ILE A 397 -2.81 26.46 1.89
CA ILE A 397 -1.39 26.62 1.55
C ILE A 397 -0.85 25.29 1.07
N HIS A 398 -0.22 25.27 -0.10
CA HIS A 398 0.33 24.04 -0.66
C HIS A 398 1.65 24.26 -1.40
N CYS A 399 2.33 23.16 -1.65
CA CYS A 399 3.35 23.03 -2.69
C CYS A 399 2.92 21.84 -3.56
N TYR A 400 3.82 20.98 -4.03
CA TYR A 400 3.41 19.75 -4.71
C TYR A 400 2.83 18.73 -3.72
N ALA A 401 3.65 18.17 -2.82
CA ALA A 401 3.20 17.17 -1.83
C ALA A 401 2.64 17.80 -0.52
N GLY A 402 2.68 19.12 -0.39
CA GLY A 402 2.28 19.80 0.84
C GLY A 402 3.22 19.56 2.02
N LYS A 403 4.42 19.03 1.78
CA LYS A 403 5.37 18.50 2.78
C LYS A 403 6.44 19.51 3.17
N ASP A 404 7.45 19.71 2.33
CA ASP A 404 8.67 20.43 2.67
C ASP A 404 8.46 21.95 2.72
N ARG A 405 8.22 22.57 1.56
CA ARG A 405 8.00 24.03 1.43
C ARG A 405 6.83 24.51 2.28
N THR A 406 5.71 23.80 2.19
CA THR A 406 4.53 24.04 3.03
C THR A 406 4.84 23.83 4.50
N GLY A 407 5.53 22.74 4.87
CA GLY A 407 5.85 22.44 6.26
C GLY A 407 6.72 23.49 6.93
N ILE A 408 7.72 24.03 6.21
CA ILE A 408 8.56 25.13 6.69
C ILE A 408 7.71 26.38 6.93
N PHE A 409 6.88 26.78 5.96
CA PHE A 409 6.04 27.96 6.08
C PHE A 409 5.00 27.82 7.21
N ILE A 410 4.35 26.65 7.34
CA ILE A 410 3.40 26.37 8.43
C ILE A 410 4.10 26.36 9.79
N SER A 411 5.35 25.87 9.87
CA SER A 411 6.14 25.91 11.11
C SER A 411 6.39 27.34 11.58
N MET A 412 6.61 28.29 10.66
CA MET A 412 6.70 29.72 10.99
C MET A 412 5.42 30.26 11.63
N LEU A 413 4.24 29.83 11.14
CA LEU A 413 2.95 30.21 11.72
C LEU A 413 2.74 29.59 13.11
N HIS A 414 3.16 28.35 13.32
CA HIS A 414 3.13 27.74 14.65
C HIS A 414 4.05 28.47 15.63
N LEU A 415 5.27 28.85 15.23
CA LEU A 415 6.18 29.60 16.10
C LEU A 415 5.58 30.92 16.59
N LEU A 416 4.78 31.61 15.76
CA LEU A 416 4.09 32.85 16.16
C LEU A 416 3.09 32.67 17.30
N SER A 417 2.59 31.45 17.52
CA SER A 417 1.69 31.12 18.64
C SER A 417 2.42 30.95 19.98
N GLY A 418 3.76 30.91 19.97
CA GLY A 418 4.55 30.67 21.17
C GLY A 418 4.29 29.29 21.78
N VAL A 419 4.08 28.27 20.95
CA VAL A 419 4.10 26.87 21.39
C VAL A 419 5.51 26.33 21.48
N GLU A 420 5.69 25.26 22.23
CA GLU A 420 6.93 24.50 22.27
C GLU A 420 7.26 23.91 20.90
N LEU A 421 8.55 23.71 20.62
CA LEU A 421 9.02 23.12 19.36
C LEU A 421 8.43 21.73 19.12
N GLU A 422 8.12 20.96 20.16
CA GLU A 422 7.50 19.63 19.98
C GLU A 422 6.12 19.72 19.32
N THR A 423 5.35 20.77 19.58
CA THR A 423 4.08 21.02 18.87
C THR A 423 4.33 21.34 17.39
N VAL A 424 5.38 22.09 17.07
CA VAL A 424 5.77 22.38 15.68
C VAL A 424 6.19 21.10 14.96
N TYR A 425 7.02 20.27 15.60
CA TYR A 425 7.44 18.99 15.04
C TYR A 425 6.25 18.05 14.84
N ASN A 426 5.28 18.01 15.76
CA ASN A 426 4.11 17.16 15.63
C ASN A 426 3.31 17.47 14.35
N ASP A 427 3.04 18.74 14.04
CA ASP A 427 2.38 19.08 12.76
C ASP A 427 3.25 18.74 11.55
N TYR A 428 4.55 19.08 11.60
CA TYR A 428 5.44 18.85 10.48
C TYR A 428 5.58 17.35 10.14
N LEU A 429 5.80 16.52 11.16
CA LEU A 429 5.97 15.07 11.04
C LEU A 429 4.66 14.31 10.78
N ALA A 430 3.49 14.91 11.05
CA ALA A 430 2.18 14.32 10.69
C ALA A 430 1.98 14.13 9.18
N THR A 431 2.90 14.62 8.35
CA THR A 431 2.97 14.26 6.93
C THR A 431 3.34 12.77 6.73
N GLU A 432 3.87 12.09 7.75
CA GLU A 432 4.08 10.63 7.85
C GLU A 432 4.85 9.99 6.67
N THR A 433 5.80 10.74 6.11
CA THR A 433 6.69 10.36 4.99
C THR A 433 8.16 10.43 5.43
N ASP A 434 9.10 10.59 4.49
CA ASP A 434 10.51 10.88 4.70
C ASP A 434 10.81 12.27 5.33
N THR A 435 9.82 12.94 5.93
CA THR A 435 10.03 14.12 6.79
C THR A 435 10.84 13.75 8.02
N LYS A 436 11.85 14.56 8.33
CA LYS A 436 12.77 14.33 9.44
C LYS A 436 12.92 15.60 10.27
N LYS A 437 12.99 15.48 11.60
CA LYS A 437 13.14 16.65 12.50
C LYS A 437 14.40 17.44 12.13
N GLU A 438 15.46 16.73 11.74
CA GLU A 438 16.75 17.27 11.35
C GLU A 438 16.65 18.24 10.17
N TYR A 439 15.78 17.95 9.19
CA TYR A 439 15.57 18.87 8.07
C TYR A 439 14.86 20.14 8.52
N LEU A 440 13.83 20.05 9.37
CA LEU A 440 13.15 21.23 9.90
C LEU A 440 14.05 22.06 10.83
N ASN A 441 15.03 21.43 11.50
CA ASN A 441 15.97 22.16 12.36
C ASN A 441 16.75 23.22 11.59
N ILE A 442 17.08 22.98 10.33
CA ILE A 442 17.84 23.92 9.49
C ILE A 442 17.17 25.30 9.41
N PRO A 443 15.92 25.44 8.93
CA PRO A 443 15.24 26.74 8.93
C PRO A 443 14.95 27.25 10.35
N LEU A 444 14.71 26.38 11.34
CA LEU A 444 14.48 26.80 12.72
C LEU A 444 15.72 27.45 13.36
N GLU A 445 16.92 26.93 13.06
CA GLU A 445 18.20 27.49 13.51
C GLU A 445 18.43 28.87 12.89
N ILE A 446 18.19 29.03 11.58
CA ILE A 446 18.27 30.34 10.90
C ILE A 446 17.30 31.35 11.54
N ILE A 447 16.07 30.94 11.84
CA ILE A 447 15.08 31.78 12.53
C ILE A 447 15.59 32.17 13.92
N LYS A 448 16.17 31.21 14.66
CA LYS A 448 16.74 31.45 16.00
C LYS A 448 17.92 32.42 15.96
N GLU A 449 18.83 32.27 15.00
CA GLU A 449 19.99 33.17 14.80
C GLU A 449 19.57 34.61 14.50
N LYS A 450 18.43 34.80 13.83
CA LYS A 450 17.84 36.13 13.61
C LYS A 450 17.20 36.73 14.86
N GLY A 451 17.15 36.00 15.99
CA GLY A 451 16.54 36.44 17.24
C GLY A 451 15.12 35.88 17.47
N GLY A 452 14.72 34.86 16.69
CA GLY A 452 13.40 34.23 16.77
C GLY A 452 12.46 34.64 15.63
N ILE A 453 11.22 34.14 15.67
CA ILE A 453 10.29 34.24 14.55
C ILE A 453 9.89 35.69 14.19
N GLU A 454 9.69 36.57 15.16
CA GLU A 454 9.29 37.96 14.85
C GLU A 454 10.42 38.76 14.20
N PRO A 455 11.66 38.79 14.74
CA PRO A 455 12.79 39.40 14.04
C PRO A 455 13.02 38.82 12.64
N TYR A 456 12.90 37.50 12.49
CA TYR A 456 13.01 36.85 11.19
C TYR A 456 11.95 37.34 10.19
N LEU A 457 10.68 37.47 10.61
CA LEU A 457 9.62 38.00 9.74
C LEU A 457 9.81 39.48 9.40
N ILE A 458 10.41 40.27 10.29
CA ILE A 458 10.82 41.65 9.99
C ILE A 458 11.93 41.66 8.94
N ASP A 459 12.91 40.77 9.04
CA ASP A 459 13.97 40.56 8.04
C ASP A 459 13.39 40.08 6.68
N CYS A 460 12.26 39.38 6.69
CA CYS A 460 11.47 39.08 5.48
C CYS A 460 10.74 40.31 4.89
N GLY A 461 10.75 41.46 5.56
CA GLY A 461 10.17 42.71 5.10
C GLY A 461 8.73 42.98 5.58
N LEU A 462 8.27 42.29 6.63
CA LEU A 462 7.00 42.60 7.31
C LEU A 462 7.20 43.67 8.38
N SER A 463 6.18 44.49 8.59
CA SER A 463 6.15 45.44 9.72
C SER A 463 5.69 44.76 11.02
N SER A 464 6.10 45.30 12.18
CA SER A 464 5.62 44.83 13.49
C SER A 464 4.08 44.87 13.60
N ASN A 465 3.44 45.85 12.95
CA ASN A 465 1.98 45.93 12.87
C ASN A 465 1.36 44.76 12.09
N GLN A 466 1.95 44.38 10.95
CA GLN A 466 1.50 43.20 10.19
C GLN A 466 1.65 41.91 11.00
N ILE A 467 2.76 41.75 11.72
CA ILE A 467 2.99 40.60 12.60
C ILE A 467 1.96 40.55 13.74
N SER A 468 1.68 41.69 14.39
CA SER A 468 0.65 41.76 15.43
C SER A 468 -0.74 41.43 14.89
N LYS A 469 -1.09 41.91 13.70
CA LYS A 469 -2.36 41.57 13.04
C LYS A 469 -2.44 40.10 12.67
N LEU A 470 -1.34 39.50 12.23
CA LEU A 470 -1.28 38.08 11.88
C LEU A 470 -1.52 37.23 13.13
N LYS A 471 -0.85 37.55 14.25
CA LYS A 471 -1.11 36.90 15.54
C LYS A 471 -2.58 37.00 15.96
N HIS A 472 -3.16 38.19 15.94
CA HIS A 472 -4.58 38.37 16.28
C HIS A 472 -5.52 37.55 15.38
N LYS A 473 -5.16 37.41 14.10
CA LYS A 473 -5.93 36.64 13.12
C LYS A 473 -5.88 35.15 13.39
N ILE A 474 -4.71 34.60 13.66
CA ILE A 474 -4.51 33.15 13.72
C ILE A 474 -4.60 32.58 15.14
N LEU A 475 -4.43 33.39 16.20
CA LEU A 475 -4.41 32.90 17.59
C LEU A 475 -5.78 33.04 18.27
N ASN A 476 -6.10 32.09 19.15
CA ASN A 476 -7.29 32.07 20.00
C ASN A 476 -7.28 33.16 21.07
#